data_AF-A0A7Y2YKF3-F1
#
_entry.id   AF-A0A7Y2YKF3-F1
#
_cell.length_a   1.000
_cell.length_b   1.000
_cell.length_c   1.000
_cell.angle_alpha   90.00
_cell.angle_beta   90.00
_cell.angle_gamma   90.00
#
_symmetry.space_group_name_H-M   'P 1'
#
loop_
_entity.id
_entity.type
_entity.pdbx_description
1 polymer ?
#
loop_
_entity_poly.entity_id
_entity_poly.type
_entity_poly.pdbx_seq_one_letter_code
_entity_poly.pdbx_strand_id
1 'polypeptide(L)'
;MQLAEEIILKKRDGGTLEAGDIRAFVRGITSGDVSDAQIAAFAMATWFRGMSIEEQMALTLAMRDSGDVMAWPDLDGPVLDKHSTG
;
A
#
# COMPACT_ATOMS: atom_id res chain seq x y z
N MET A 1 8.88 -11.72 8.97
CA MET A 1 8.45 -10.54 8.18
C MET A 1 9.47 -10.39 7.08
N GLN A 2 9.05 -10.31 5.81
CA GLN A 2 9.99 -10.22 4.69
C GLN A 2 10.72 -8.88 4.69
N LEU A 3 11.96 -8.88 4.17
CA LEU A 3 12.70 -7.65 3.90
C LEU A 3 12.10 -6.92 2.69
N ALA A 4 12.35 -5.61 2.59
CA ALA A 4 11.89 -4.82 1.45
C ALA A 4 12.41 -5.37 0.11
N GLU A 5 13.66 -5.85 0.06
CA GLU A 5 14.21 -6.45 -1.16
C GLU A 5 13.51 -7.75 -1.55
N GLU A 6 13.10 -8.57 -0.57
CA GLU A 6 12.39 -9.82 -0.82
C GLU A 6 10.99 -9.58 -1.39
N ILE A 7 10.30 -8.55 -0.90
CA ILE A 7 8.99 -8.11 -1.41
C ILE A 7 9.12 -7.62 -2.86
N ILE A 8 10.12 -6.78 -3.13
CA ILE A 8 10.41 -6.27 -4.48
C ILE A 8 10.76 -7.43 -5.42
N LEU A 9 11.62 -8.35 -4.98
CA LEU A 9 12.03 -9.54 -5.73
C LEU A 9 10.81 -10.39 -6.11
N LYS A 10 9.96 -10.69 -5.12
CA LYS A 10 8.74 -11.46 -5.30
C LYS A 10 7.80 -10.81 -6.31
N LYS A 11 7.58 -9.50 -6.21
CA LYS A 11 6.72 -8.78 -7.16
C LYS A 11 7.33 -8.74 -8.55
N ARG A 12 8.62 -8.42 -8.68
CA ARG A 12 9.36 -8.36 -9.95
C ARG A 12 9.29 -9.68 -10.73
N ASP A 13 9.36 -10.80 -10.01
CA ASP A 13 9.33 -12.14 -10.58
C ASP A 13 7.90 -12.63 -10.88
N GLY A 14 6.89 -11.80 -10.65
CA GLY A 14 5.48 -12.06 -10.98
C GLY A 14 4.70 -12.78 -9.88
N GLY A 15 5.25 -12.88 -8.67
CA GLY A 15 4.55 -13.42 -7.52
C GLY A 15 3.49 -12.45 -6.97
N THR A 16 2.44 -13.02 -6.37
CA THR A 16 1.40 -12.28 -5.64
C THR A 16 1.87 -11.95 -4.24
N LEU A 17 1.74 -10.68 -3.84
CA LEU A 17 2.09 -10.22 -2.50
C LEU A 17 0.94 -10.49 -1.52
N GLU A 18 1.31 -10.96 -0.33
CA GLU A 18 0.34 -11.12 0.75
C GLU A 18 0.03 -9.74 1.35
N ALA A 19 -1.18 -9.55 1.89
CA ALA A 19 -1.57 -8.29 2.53
C ALA A 19 -0.62 -7.88 3.67
N GLY A 20 -0.03 -8.87 4.37
CA GLY A 20 0.98 -8.64 5.41
C GLY A 20 2.28 -8.04 4.87
N ASP A 21 2.74 -8.50 3.69
CA ASP A 21 3.94 -8.00 3.03
C ASP A 21 3.73 -6.54 2.59
N ILE A 22 2.59 -6.24 1.98
CA ILE A 22 2.23 -4.87 1.54
C ILE A 22 2.16 -3.92 2.74
N ARG A 23 1.51 -4.33 3.84
CA ARG A 23 1.47 -3.52 5.08
C ARG A 23 2.86 -3.29 5.66
N ALA A 24 3.73 -4.30 5.63
CA ALA A 24 5.09 -4.16 6.12
C ALA A 24 5.90 -3.18 5.26
N PHE A 25 5.75 -3.26 3.93
CA PHE A 25 6.40 -2.34 3.00
C PHE A 25 5.95 -0.89 3.20
N VAL A 26 4.64 -0.63 3.25
CA VAL A 26 4.10 0.73 3.47
C VAL A 26 4.54 1.29 4.82
N ARG A 27 4.52 0.49 5.89
CA ARG A 27 5.04 0.93 7.19
C ARG A 27 6.54 1.26 7.12
N GLY A 28 7.31 0.48 6.37
CA GLY A 28 8.73 0.75 6.15
C GLY A 28 8.98 2.07 5.42
N ILE A 29 8.08 2.49 4.53
CA ILE A 29 8.12 3.83 3.90
C ILE A 29 7.91 4.91 4.97
N THR A 30 6.86 4.78 5.79
CA THR A 30 6.52 5.83 6.77
C THR A 30 7.48 5.88 7.96
N SER A 31 8.18 4.79 8.30
CA SER A 31 9.24 4.78 9.30
C SER A 31 10.61 5.22 8.78
N GLY A 32 10.79 5.32 7.46
CA GLY A 32 12.08 5.62 6.83
C GLY A 32 13.03 4.41 6.68
N ASP A 33 12.56 3.19 6.98
CA ASP A 33 13.32 1.95 6.82
C ASP A 33 13.42 1.50 5.36
N VAL A 34 12.52 1.98 4.49
CA VAL A 34 12.51 1.73 3.04
C VAL A 34 13.01 2.99 2.33
N SER A 35 14.10 2.84 1.59
CA SER A 35 14.72 3.91 0.81
C SER A 35 13.93 4.27 -0.46
N ASP A 36 14.12 5.49 -0.97
CA ASP A 36 13.54 5.94 -2.24
C ASP A 36 13.86 4.99 -3.41
N ALA A 37 15.05 4.40 -3.43
CA ALA A 37 15.45 3.42 -4.44
C ALA A 37 14.61 2.14 -4.37
N GLN A 38 14.31 1.65 -3.16
CA GLN A 38 13.44 0.50 -2.96
C GLN A 38 11.98 0.83 -3.32
N ILE A 39 11.50 2.04 -2.99
CA ILE A 39 10.17 2.49 -3.40
C ILE A 39 10.05 2.52 -4.93
N ALA A 40 11.03 3.12 -5.61
CA ALA A 40 11.05 3.18 -7.07
C ALA A 40 11.13 1.79 -7.71
N ALA A 41 11.93 0.88 -7.14
CA ALA A 41 12.02 -0.51 -7.61
C ALA A 41 10.69 -1.26 -7.44
N PHE A 42 10.01 -1.09 -6.30
CA PHE A 42 8.68 -1.65 -6.07
C PHE A 42 7.67 -1.11 -7.08
N ALA A 43 7.61 0.22 -7.26
CA ALA A 43 6.71 0.87 -8.20
C ALA A 43 6.93 0.40 -9.66
N MET A 44 8.19 0.19 -10.05
CA MET A 44 8.51 -0.32 -11.37
C MET A 44 8.12 -1.81 -11.53
N ALA A 45 8.32 -2.61 -10.48
CA ALA A 45 7.87 -4.01 -10.47
C ALA A 45 6.34 -4.11 -10.58
N THR A 46 5.58 -3.29 -9.84
CA THR A 46 4.11 -3.26 -9.92
C THR A 46 3.63 -2.73 -11.26
N TRP A 47 4.32 -1.75 -11.86
CA TRP A 47 4.01 -1.27 -13.21
C TRP A 47 4.07 -2.39 -14.26
N PHE A 48 5.15 -3.19 -14.26
CA PHE A 48 5.32 -4.26 -15.25
C PHE A 48 4.46 -5.50 -14.99
N ARG A 49 4.21 -5.83 -13.72
CA ARG A 49 3.49 -7.07 -13.34
C ARG A 49 2.02 -6.86 -13.01
N GLY A 50 1.58 -5.62 -12.89
CA GLY A 50 0.25 -5.28 -12.38
C GLY A 50 0.07 -5.67 -10.91
N MET A 51 -1.14 -5.48 -10.41
CA MET A 51 -1.56 -5.94 -9.08
C MET A 51 -2.95 -6.56 -9.19
N SER A 52 -3.19 -7.66 -8.47
CA SER A 52 -4.52 -8.23 -8.32
C SER A 52 -5.42 -7.28 -7.51
N ILE A 53 -6.73 -7.51 -7.52
CA ILE A 53 -7.68 -6.71 -6.74
C ILE A 53 -7.38 -6.78 -5.24
N GLU A 54 -6.98 -7.95 -4.74
CA GLU A 54 -6.60 -8.17 -3.36
C GLU A 54 -5.34 -7.37 -2.99
N GLU A 55 -4.35 -7.35 -3.86
CA GLU A 55 -3.14 -6.56 -3.68
C GLU A 55 -3.45 -5.05 -3.70
N GLN A 56 -4.28 -4.58 -4.64
CA GLN A 56 -4.70 -3.18 -4.72
C GLN A 56 -5.44 -2.74 -3.45
N MET A 57 -6.42 -3.54 -3.00
CA MET A 57 -7.15 -3.29 -1.76
C MET A 57 -6.19 -3.25 -0.55
N ALA A 58 -5.26 -4.20 -0.45
CA ALA A 58 -4.29 -4.24 0.63
C ALA A 58 -3.38 -3.00 0.63
N LEU A 59 -2.95 -2.51 -0.54
CA LEU A 59 -2.16 -1.30 -0.67
C LEU A 59 -2.95 -0.05 -0.25
N THR A 60 -4.19 0.08 -0.73
CA THR A 60 -5.07 1.20 -0.34
C THR A 60 -5.30 1.24 1.16
N LEU A 61 -5.62 0.11 1.79
CA LEU A 61 -5.85 0.03 3.23
C LEU A 61 -4.55 0.30 4.01
N ALA A 62 -3.41 -0.25 3.58
CA ALA A 62 -2.13 -0.02 4.22
C ALA A 62 -1.73 1.46 4.19
N MET A 63 -1.95 2.15 3.07
CA MET A 63 -1.69 3.59 2.95
C MET A 63 -2.64 4.42 3.81
N ARG A 64 -3.95 4.11 3.79
CA ARG A 64 -4.95 4.76 4.67
C ARG A 64 -4.56 4.64 6.13
N ASP A 65 -4.20 3.43 6.56
CA ASP A 65 -3.89 3.10 7.95
C ASP A 65 -2.48 3.56 8.39
N SER A 66 -1.70 4.16 7.48
CA SER A 66 -0.38 4.70 7.79
C SER A 66 -0.41 6.09 8.42
N GLY A 67 -1.58 6.72 8.47
CA GLY A 67 -1.81 8.03 9.09
C GLY A 67 -3.13 8.08 9.85
N ASP A 68 -3.67 9.29 10.01
CA ASP A 68 -4.91 9.51 10.75
C ASP A 68 -6.14 8.99 9.99
N VAL A 69 -6.97 8.20 10.68
CA VAL A 69 -8.27 7.73 10.19
C VAL A 69 -9.36 8.40 11.01
N MET A 70 -10.07 9.33 10.38
CA MET A 70 -11.15 10.09 11.03
C MET A 70 -12.39 9.23 11.29
N ALA A 71 -13.09 9.51 12.38
CA ALA A 71 -14.34 8.88 12.75
C ALA A 71 -15.35 9.94 13.24
N TRP A 72 -16.65 9.69 12.98
CA TRP A 72 -17.75 10.60 13.30
C TRP A 72 -18.85 9.84 14.08
N PRO A 73 -18.59 9.40 15.32
CA PRO A 73 -19.52 8.56 16.07
C PRO A 73 -20.84 9.27 16.41
N ASP A 74 -20.82 10.60 16.53
CA ASP A 74 -21.95 11.42 17.00
C ASP A 74 -22.71 12.13 15.86
N LEU A 75 -22.48 11.75 14.60
CA LEU A 75 -23.14 12.39 13.46
C LEU A 75 -24.55 11.81 13.23
N ASP A 76 -25.56 12.68 13.28
CA ASP A 76 -26.95 12.33 12.93
C ASP A 76 -27.18 12.39 11.41
N GLY A 77 -26.48 11.52 10.69
CA GLY A 77 -26.53 11.44 9.22
C GLY A 77 -25.34 10.71 8.59
N PRO A 78 -25.37 10.45 7.27
CA PRO A 78 -24.27 9.76 6.58
C PRO A 78 -23.05 10.68 6.36
N VAL A 79 -21.85 10.10 6.46
CA VAL A 79 -20.61 10.74 5.98
C VAL A 79 -20.50 10.49 4.48
N LEU A 80 -20.51 11.56 3.69
CA LEU A 80 -20.46 11.51 2.23
C LEU A 80 -19.28 12.34 1.74
N ASP A 81 -18.69 11.91 0.63
CA ASP A 81 -17.56 12.60 0.00
C ASP A 81 -17.64 12.48 -1.53
N LYS A 82 -16.93 13.35 -2.23
CA LYS A 82 -16.77 13.34 -3.69
C LYS A 82 -15.30 13.53 -4.06
N HIS A 83 -14.77 12.58 -4.82
CA HIS A 83 -13.46 12.68 -5.44
C HIS A 83 -13.54 12.85 -6.97
N SER A 84 -12.54 13.46 -7.58
CA SER A 84 -12.41 13.61 -9.04
C SER A 84 -10.92 13.66 -9.39
N THR A 85 -10.58 13.03 -10.51
CA THR A 85 -9.23 13.02 -11.08
C THR A 85 -8.81 14.36 -11.70
N GLY A 86 -9.74 15.32 -11.80
CA GLY A 86 -9.78 16.28 -12.91
C GLY A 86 -10.73 15.80 -13.99
#